data_AF-A0A166YRH3-F1
#
_entry.id   AF-A0A166YRH3-F1
#
_cell.length_a   1.000
_cell.length_b   1.000
_cell.length_c   1.000
_cell.angle_alpha   90.00
_cell.angle_beta   90.00
_cell.angle_gamma   90.00
#
_symmetry.space_group_name_H-M   'P 1'
#
loop_
_entity.id
_entity.type
_entity.pdbx_description
1 polymer ?
#
loop_
_entity_poly.entity_id
_entity_poly.type
_entity_poly.pdbx_seq_one_letter_code
_entity_poly.pdbx_strand_id
1 'polypeptide(L)'
;MEVSGLVMTITEFNYIESCLWFAISIVLFFVALKTGRADKYFKTMVVASITFFVFGISDIIEAQTGAWWRPLELLMLKGACVIVLAACFLKYTELKKSQPK
;
A
#
# COMPACT_ATOMS: atom_id res chain seq x y z
N MET A 1 7.62 -25.92 -28.17
CA MET A 1 6.38 -25.29 -27.69
C MET A 1 6.63 -24.97 -26.23
N GLU A 2 7.10 -23.76 -25.94
CA GLU A 2 7.33 -23.32 -24.57
C GLU A 2 5.99 -23.26 -23.85
N VAL A 3 5.92 -23.83 -22.65
CA VAL A 3 4.76 -23.69 -21.76
C VAL A 3 4.84 -22.30 -21.13
N SER A 4 4.59 -21.26 -21.93
CA SER A 4 4.66 -19.84 -21.52
C SER A 4 3.50 -19.40 -20.61
N GLY A 5 2.72 -20.34 -20.04
CA GLY A 5 1.49 -20.03 -19.30
C GLY A 5 1.46 -20.43 -17.82
N LEU A 6 2.54 -21.00 -17.27
CA LEU A 6 2.53 -21.60 -15.91
C LEU A 6 3.54 -20.99 -14.93
N VAL A 7 4.43 -20.10 -15.37
CA VAL A 7 5.43 -19.46 -14.50
C VAL A 7 5.25 -17.95 -14.57
N MET A 8 4.66 -17.38 -13.52
CA MET A 8 4.56 -15.93 -13.35
C MET A 8 5.97 -15.38 -13.11
N THR A 9 6.35 -14.37 -13.88
CA THR A 9 7.61 -13.65 -13.70
C THR A 9 7.55 -12.72 -12.49
N ILE A 10 8.70 -12.36 -11.92
CA ILE A 10 8.80 -11.38 -10.83
C ILE A 10 8.18 -10.04 -11.24
N THR A 11 8.30 -9.68 -12.52
CA THR A 11 7.70 -8.45 -13.09
C THR A 11 6.18 -8.51 -13.11
N GLU A 12 5.58 -9.60 -13.58
CA GLU A 12 4.12 -9.77 -13.58
C GLU A 12 3.55 -9.79 -12.16
N PHE A 13 4.26 -10.45 -11.24
CA PHE A 13 3.90 -10.47 -9.82
C PHE A 13 3.84 -9.05 -9.24
N ASN A 14 4.89 -8.25 -9.45
CA ASN A 14 4.94 -6.85 -9.01
C ASN A 14 3.81 -5.99 -9.62
N TYR A 15 3.44 -6.21 -10.88
CA TYR A 15 2.29 -5.51 -11.46
C TYR A 15 0.96 -5.90 -10.78
N ILE A 16 0.78 -7.17 -10.45
CA ILE A 16 -0.41 -7.63 -9.70
C ILE A 16 -0.44 -7.02 -8.31
N GLU A 17 0.70 -6.98 -7.61
CA GLU A 17 0.82 -6.32 -6.31
C GLU A 17 0.51 -4.82 -6.41
N SER A 18 1.04 -4.13 -7.42
CA SER A 18 0.72 -2.70 -7.65
C SER A 18 -0.78 -2.46 -7.84
N CYS A 19 -1.47 -3.34 -8.58
CA CYS A 19 -2.92 -3.27 -8.75
C CYS A 19 -3.66 -3.45 -7.41
N LEU A 20 -3.21 -4.40 -6.59
CA LEU A 20 -3.76 -4.63 -5.25
C LEU A 20 -3.60 -3.38 -4.36
N TRP A 21 -2.40 -2.79 -4.33
CA TRP A 21 -2.14 -1.61 -3.50
C TRP A 21 -2.96 -0.40 -3.94
N PHE A 22 -3.12 -0.18 -5.24
CA PHE A 22 -4.00 0.86 -5.75
C PHE A 22 -5.47 0.60 -5.42
N ALA A 23 -5.94 -0.65 -5.52
CA ALA A 23 -7.31 -0.99 -5.13
C ALA A 23 -7.56 -0.68 -3.64
N ILE A 24 -6.64 -1.05 -2.75
CA ILE A 24 -6.71 -0.73 -1.32
C ILE A 24 -6.70 0.79 -1.10
N SER A 25 -5.80 1.51 -1.77
CA SER A 25 -5.71 2.96 -1.70
C SER A 25 -7.03 3.64 -2.07
N ILE A 26 -7.62 3.24 -3.19
CA ILE A 26 -8.89 3.77 -3.70
C ILE A 26 -10.03 3.49 -2.72
N VAL A 27 -10.14 2.26 -2.22
CA VAL A 27 -11.17 1.89 -1.24
C VAL A 27 -11.03 2.73 0.02
N LEU A 28 -9.83 2.84 0.60
CA LEU A 28 -9.59 3.65 1.80
C LEU A 28 -9.91 5.13 1.56
N PHE A 29 -9.56 5.67 0.39
CA PHE A 29 -9.87 7.04 0.03
C PHE A 29 -11.38 7.28 0.00
N PHE A 30 -12.15 6.45 -0.69
CA PHE A 30 -13.60 6.58 -0.76
C PHE A 30 -14.29 6.37 0.58
N VAL A 31 -13.80 5.42 1.40
CA VAL A 31 -14.30 5.24 2.77
C VAL A 31 -14.02 6.48 3.63
N ALA A 32 -12.83 7.08 3.51
CA ALA A 32 -12.49 8.32 4.22
C ALA A 32 -13.39 9.48 3.78
N LEU A 33 -13.68 9.61 2.49
CA LEU A 33 -14.61 10.63 1.98
C LEU A 33 -16.04 10.42 2.50
N LYS A 34 -16.52 9.17 2.53
CA LYS A 34 -17.87 8.83 2.99
C LYS A 34 -18.05 9.03 4.50
N THR A 35 -17.04 8.70 5.29
CA THR A 35 -17.07 8.86 6.76
C THR A 35 -16.84 10.31 7.19
N GLY A 36 -16.06 11.06 6.41
CA GLY A 36 -15.83 12.49 6.62
C GLY A 36 -14.83 12.80 7.74
N ARG A 37 -14.46 14.09 7.86
CA ARG A 37 -13.38 14.55 8.76
C ARG A 37 -13.69 14.39 10.25
N ALA A 38 -14.95 14.23 10.62
CA ALA A 38 -15.38 14.02 12.00
C ALA A 38 -15.10 12.59 12.48
N ASP A 39 -14.89 11.64 11.57
CA ASP A 39 -14.54 10.28 11.92
C ASP A 39 -13.12 10.22 12.51
N LYS A 40 -12.98 9.54 13.64
CA LYS A 40 -11.71 9.43 14.36
C LYS A 40 -10.64 8.64 13.59
N TYR A 41 -11.02 7.80 12.64
CA TYR A 41 -10.12 7.07 11.75
C TYR A 41 -9.79 7.85 10.48
N PHE A 42 -10.46 8.97 10.19
CA PHE A 42 -10.29 9.74 8.95
C PHE A 42 -8.82 10.00 8.61
N LYS A 43 -8.06 10.55 9.57
CA LYS A 43 -6.63 10.85 9.36
C LYS A 43 -5.83 9.58 9.04
N THR A 44 -6.08 8.50 9.79
CA THR A 44 -5.40 7.20 9.58
C THR A 44 -5.74 6.63 8.21
N MET A 45 -7.00 6.71 7.77
CA MET A 45 -7.42 6.22 6.45
C MET A 45 -6.82 7.04 5.30
N VAL A 46 -6.76 8.36 5.42
CA VAL A 46 -6.13 9.22 4.40
C VAL A 46 -4.63 8.95 4.30
N VAL A 47 -3.93 8.87 5.43
CA VAL A 47 -2.50 8.57 5.44
C VAL A 47 -2.25 7.19 4.85
N ALA A 48 -2.97 6.15 5.31
CA ALA A 48 -2.83 4.80 4.77
C ALA A 48 -3.16 4.73 3.27
N SER A 49 -4.18 5.43 2.80
CA SER A 49 -4.55 5.50 1.37
C SER A 49 -3.40 6.07 0.53
N ILE A 50 -2.82 7.20 0.94
CA ILE A 50 -1.66 7.81 0.26
C ILE A 50 -0.47 6.85 0.29
N THR A 51 -0.20 6.22 1.44
CA THR A 51 0.93 5.29 1.57
C THR A 51 0.78 4.05 0.70
N PHE A 52 -0.40 3.44 0.63
CA PHE A 52 -0.66 2.32 -0.28
C PHE A 52 -0.51 2.74 -1.75
N PHE A 53 -0.93 3.94 -2.11
CA PHE A 53 -0.72 4.46 -3.47
C PHE A 53 0.77 4.56 -3.81
N VAL A 54 1.55 5.17 -2.92
CA VAL A 54 3.00 5.31 -3.10
C VAL A 54 3.70 3.95 -3.10
N PHE A 55 3.24 2.99 -2.29
CA PHE A 55 3.76 1.63 -2.29
C PHE A 55 3.46 0.90 -3.61
N GLY A 56 2.26 1.06 -4.18
CA GLY A 56 1.94 0.56 -5.51
C GLY A 56 2.81 1.14 -6.63
N ILE A 57 3.15 2.43 -6.55
CA ILE A 57 4.12 3.05 -7.48
C ILE A 57 5.50 2.38 -7.33
N SER A 58 5.92 2.08 -6.09
CA SER A 58 7.22 1.43 -5.86
C SER A 58 7.30 0.04 -6.51
N ASP A 59 6.20 -0.71 -6.57
CA ASP A 59 6.16 -2.01 -7.24
C ASP A 59 6.18 -1.88 -8.77
N ILE A 60 5.58 -0.82 -9.34
CA ILE A 60 5.75 -0.52 -10.77
C ILE A 60 7.22 -0.22 -11.10
N ILE A 61 7.89 0.56 -10.25
CA ILE A 61 9.32 0.87 -10.43
C ILE A 61 10.15 -0.42 -10.31
N GLU A 62 9.83 -1.31 -9.37
CA GLU A 62 10.47 -2.62 -9.25
C GLU A 62 10.26 -3.47 -10.52
N ALA A 63 9.03 -3.53 -11.05
CA ALA A 63 8.71 -4.26 -12.26
C ALA A 63 9.50 -3.75 -13.48
N GLN A 64 9.72 -2.44 -13.56
CA GLN A 64 10.47 -1.79 -14.65
C GLN A 64 11.98 -1.92 -14.51
N THR A 65 12.50 -1.91 -13.30
CA THR A 65 13.95 -1.98 -13.02
C THR A 65 14.47 -3.41 -12.90
N GLY A 66 13.58 -4.37 -12.62
CA GLY A 66 13.94 -5.77 -12.34
C GLY A 66 14.70 -5.93 -11.01
N ALA A 67 14.75 -4.89 -10.17
CA ALA A 67 15.52 -4.89 -8.93
C ALA A 67 14.76 -4.18 -7.81
N TRP A 68 14.49 -4.90 -6.72
CA TRP A 68 13.76 -4.36 -5.57
C TRP A 68 14.56 -3.34 -4.72
N TRP A 69 15.88 -3.24 -4.92
CA TRP A 69 16.77 -2.31 -4.19
C TRP A 69 17.48 -1.26 -5.05
N ARG A 70 17.36 -1.29 -6.39
CA ARG A 70 18.01 -0.31 -7.29
C ARG A 70 16.98 0.55 -8.01
N PRO A 71 17.09 1.89 -7.94
CA PRO A 71 18.04 2.67 -7.12
C PRO A 71 17.79 2.49 -5.61
N LEU A 72 18.79 2.77 -4.75
CA LEU A 72 18.66 2.63 -3.27
C LEU A 72 17.48 3.43 -2.69
N GLU A 73 17.07 4.48 -3.39
CA GLU A 73 15.88 5.28 -3.12
C GLU A 73 14.60 4.43 -3.11
N LEU A 74 14.51 3.38 -3.93
CA LEU A 74 13.37 2.46 -3.96
C LEU A 74 13.25 1.68 -2.65
N LEU A 75 14.38 1.22 -2.11
CA LEU A 75 14.42 0.54 -0.82
C LEU A 75 13.99 1.49 0.32
N MET A 76 14.46 2.73 0.29
CA MET A 76 14.04 3.74 1.27
C MET A 76 12.55 4.05 1.17
N LEU A 77 12.01 4.14 -0.06
CA LEU A 77 10.58 4.36 -0.30
C LEU A 77 9.73 3.22 0.26
N LYS A 78 10.07 1.98 -0.08
CA LYS A 78 9.38 0.78 0.43
C LYS A 78 9.46 0.72 1.96
N GLY A 79 10.65 0.94 2.51
CA GLY A 79 10.86 0.98 3.97
C GLY A 79 10.02 2.05 4.66
N ALA A 80 10.00 3.27 4.12
CA ALA A 80 9.18 4.36 4.65
C ALA A 80 7.68 4.03 4.59
N CYS A 81 7.20 3.46 3.47
CA CYS A 81 5.82 3.01 3.36
C CYS A 81 5.45 1.97 4.42
N VAL A 82 6.30 0.95 4.61
CA VAL A 82 6.07 -0.09 5.63
C VAL A 82 6.01 0.51 7.03
N ILE A 83 6.92 1.43 7.38
CA ILE A 83 6.92 2.11 8.69
C ILE A 83 5.62 2.90 8.89
N VAL A 84 5.19 3.66 7.89
CA VAL A 84 3.95 4.46 7.97
C VAL A 84 2.72 3.56 8.07
N LEU A 85 2.63 2.48 7.30
CA LEU A 85 1.54 1.51 7.41
C LEU A 85 1.50 0.83 8.77
N ALA A 86 2.67 0.48 9.33
CA ALA A 86 2.76 -0.06 10.69
C ALA A 86 2.27 0.95 11.73
N ALA A 87 2.65 2.22 11.61
CA ALA A 87 2.16 3.29 12.48
C ALA A 87 0.63 3.49 12.36
N CYS A 88 0.09 3.46 11.14
CA CYS A 88 -1.36 3.49 10.90
C CYS A 88 -2.08 2.32 11.56
N PHE A 89 -1.52 1.11 11.47
CA PHE A 89 -2.07 -0.07 12.12
C PHE A 89 -2.07 0.04 13.65
N LEU A 90 -0.96 0.48 14.25
CA LEU A 90 -0.88 0.72 15.69
C LEU A 90 -1.93 1.75 16.13
N LYS A 91 -2.06 2.88 15.40
CA LYS A 91 -3.08 3.90 15.68
C LYS A 91 -4.50 3.35 15.56
N TYR A 92 -4.78 2.53 14.56
CA TYR A 92 -6.07 1.86 14.42
C TYR A 92 -6.38 0.98 15.64
N THR A 93 -5.42 0.18 16.12
CA THR A 93 -5.62 -0.66 17.30
C THR A 93 -5.88 0.15 18.57
N GLU A 94 -5.20 1.28 18.75
CA GLU A 94 -5.43 2.22 19.85
C GLU A 94 -6.85 2.78 19.79
N LEU A 95 -7.26 3.33 18.64
CA LEU A 95 -8.59 3.91 18.43
C LEU A 95 -9.71 2.87 18.60
N LYS A 96 -9.46 1.61 18.24
CA LYS A 96 -10.42 0.51 18.42
C LYS A 96 -10.56 0.13 19.90
N LYS A 97 -9.47 0.11 20.68
CA LYS A 97 -9.50 -0.16 22.13
C LYS A 97 -10.22 0.92 22.92
N SER A 98 -10.14 2.19 22.49
CA SER A 98 -10.82 3.31 23.13
C SER A 98 -12.33 3.39 22.85
N GLN A 99 -12.93 2.42 22.15
CA GLN A 99 -14.38 2.34 22.01
C GLN A 99 -14.98 1.57 23.19
N PRO A 100 -15.95 2.13 23.92
CA PRO A 100 -16.78 1.32 24.81
C PRO A 100 -17.51 0.27 23.96
N LYS A 101 -17.52 -0.98 24.44
CA LYS A 101 -18.25 -2.09 23.82
C LYS A 101 -19.75 -1.87 23.87
#